data_AF-A0A2V6CML8-F1
#
_entry.id   AF-A0A2V6CML8-F1
#
_cell.length_a   1.000
_cell.length_b   1.000
_cell.length_c   1.000
_cell.angle_alpha   90.00
_cell.angle_beta   90.00
_cell.angle_gamma   90.00
#
_symmetry.space_group_name_H-M   'P 1'
#
loop_
_entity.id
_entity.type
_entity.pdbx_description
1 polymer ?
#
loop_
_entity_poly.entity_id
_entity_poly.type
_entity_poly.pdbx_seq_one_letter_code
_entity_poly.pdbx_strand_id
1 'polypeptide(L)'
;QSSGAADVMLEGAVDELLADTSGASDLKARALQARVVQISITGAGSAVVNATDTLRVAITGAGDVTYFGNPKTVEKHITGAGSIRHKE
;
A
#
# COMPACT_ATOMS: atom_id res chain seq x y z
N GLN A 1 -0.86 -11.86 -0.09
CA GLN A 1 0.23 -12.06 0.88
C GLN A 1 1.53 -12.31 0.14
N SER A 2 2.64 -11.70 0.55
CA SER A 2 3.97 -11.96 0.00
C SER A 2 5.03 -12.06 1.11
N SER A 3 6.01 -12.94 0.94
CA SER A 3 7.13 -13.14 1.86
C SER A 3 8.44 -13.32 1.11
N GLY A 4 9.47 -12.54 1.46
CA GLY A 4 10.78 -12.57 0.80
C GLY A 4 10.94 -11.44 -0.20
N ALA A 5 11.54 -11.71 -1.37
CA ALA A 5 11.63 -10.75 -2.46
C ALA A 5 10.45 -10.95 -3.43
N ALA A 6 9.65 -9.92 -3.66
CA ALA A 6 8.50 -10.02 -4.56
C ALA A 6 8.18 -8.72 -5.29
N ASP A 7 7.73 -8.85 -6.54
CA ASP A 7 7.16 -7.78 -7.36
C ASP A 7 5.74 -8.20 -7.75
N VAL A 8 4.75 -7.39 -7.41
CA VAL A 8 3.33 -7.69 -7.65
C VAL A 8 2.69 -6.53 -8.40
N MET A 9 2.12 -6.81 -9.56
CA MET A 9 1.33 -5.85 -10.35
C MET A 9 -0.15 -6.23 -10.32
N LEU A 10 -1.02 -5.26 -10.01
CA LEU A 10 -2.47 -5.43 -10.00
C LEU A 10 -3.15 -4.31 -10.79
N GLU A 11 -4.20 -4.67 -11.51
CA GLU A 11 -4.95 -3.78 -12.40
C GLU A 11 -6.46 -4.09 -12.32
N GLY A 12 -7.31 -3.10 -12.61
CA GLY A 12 -8.76 -3.26 -12.67
C GLY A 12 -9.49 -2.44 -11.61
N ALA A 13 -10.64 -2.95 -11.13
CA ALA A 13 -11.44 -2.31 -10.12
C ALA A 13 -11.94 -3.33 -9.09
N VAL A 14 -11.82 -3.00 -7.81
CA VAL A 14 -12.26 -3.84 -6.69
C VAL A 14 -12.87 -2.99 -5.59
N ASP A 15 -13.74 -3.58 -4.78
CA ASP A 15 -14.24 -2.90 -3.58
C ASP A 15 -13.17 -2.81 -2.49
N GLU A 16 -12.36 -3.86 -2.34
CA GLU A 16 -11.37 -3.95 -1.28
C GLU A 16 -10.07 -4.59 -1.75
N LEU A 17 -8.95 -3.95 -1.41
CA LEU A 17 -7.60 -4.49 -1.54
C LEU A 17 -7.00 -4.68 -0.15
N LEU A 18 -6.65 -5.93 0.17
CA LEU A 18 -5.90 -6.31 1.37
C LEU A 18 -4.51 -6.80 0.96
N ALA A 19 -3.46 -6.09 1.36
CA ALA A 19 -2.08 -6.40 1.00
C ALA A 19 -1.18 -6.50 2.22
N ASP A 20 -0.81 -7.73 2.59
CA ASP A 20 0.21 -7.99 3.61
C ASP A 20 1.51 -8.45 2.95
N THR A 21 2.58 -7.70 3.19
CA THR A 21 3.91 -7.96 2.64
C THR A 21 4.98 -8.04 3.74
N SER A 22 5.92 -8.95 3.56
CA SER A 22 7.06 -9.14 4.45
C SER A 22 8.35 -9.34 3.67
N GLY A 23 9.47 -8.79 4.16
CA GLY A 23 10.78 -8.91 3.51
C GLY A 23 11.11 -7.70 2.63
N ALA A 24 11.43 -7.94 1.36
CA ALA A 24 11.81 -6.96 0.34
C ALA A 24 10.75 -6.93 -0.79
N SER A 25 9.69 -6.15 -0.66
CA SER A 25 8.52 -6.24 -1.56
C SER A 25 8.23 -4.95 -2.31
N ASP A 26 7.83 -5.04 -3.58
CA ASP A 26 7.29 -3.94 -4.37
C ASP A 26 5.87 -4.27 -4.87
N LEU A 27 4.88 -3.47 -4.45
CA LEU A 27 3.49 -3.58 -4.87
C LEU A 27 3.13 -2.44 -5.83
N LYS A 28 2.78 -2.77 -7.07
CA LYS A 28 2.38 -1.84 -8.11
C LYS A 28 0.90 -2.02 -8.44
N ALA A 29 0.04 -1.28 -7.74
CA ALA A 29 -1.42 -1.31 -7.88
C ALA A 29 -2.00 0.07 -8.21
N ARG A 30 -1.25 0.92 -8.93
CA ARG A 30 -1.75 2.23 -9.40
C ARG A 30 -2.95 2.09 -10.34
N ALA A 31 -2.91 1.09 -11.21
CA ALA A 31 -3.95 0.80 -12.19
C ALA A 31 -5.12 0.00 -11.61
N LEU A 32 -5.06 -0.36 -10.31
CA LEU A 32 -6.14 -0.99 -9.58
C LEU A 32 -6.90 0.06 -8.77
N GLN A 33 -8.09 0.46 -9.22
CA GLN A 33 -8.94 1.34 -8.45
C GLN A 33 -9.65 0.56 -7.34
N ALA A 34 -9.34 0.87 -6.09
CA ALA A 34 -9.95 0.23 -4.93
C ALA A 34 -10.72 1.23 -4.08
N ARG A 35 -11.92 0.87 -3.62
CA ARG A 35 -12.68 1.72 -2.69
C ARG A 35 -12.01 1.77 -1.32
N VAL A 36 -11.68 0.59 -0.79
CA VAL A 36 -10.94 0.42 0.47
C VAL A 36 -9.59 -0.23 0.16
N VAL A 37 -8.51 0.37 0.66
CA VAL A 37 -7.16 -0.18 0.58
C VAL A 37 -6.61 -0.35 1.99
N GLN A 38 -6.16 -1.56 2.32
CA GLN A 38 -5.44 -1.85 3.56
C GLN A 38 -4.10 -2.50 3.24
N ILE A 39 -3.01 -1.89 3.70
CA ILE A 39 -1.65 -2.37 3.43
C ILE A 39 -0.90 -2.52 4.74
N SER A 40 -0.28 -3.69 4.93
CA SER A 40 0.68 -3.95 6.00
C SER A 40 2.04 -4.30 5.41
N ILE A 41 3.07 -3.51 5.71
CA ILE A 41 4.44 -3.74 5.28
C ILE A 41 5.31 -4.06 6.49
N THR A 42 5.98 -5.21 6.48
CA THR A 42 7.00 -5.57 7.49
C THR A 42 8.36 -5.81 6.84
N GLY A 43 9.38 -5.03 7.21
CA GLY A 43 10.72 -5.10 6.62
C GLY A 43 11.03 -3.89 5.74
N ALA A 44 11.48 -4.13 4.51
CA ALA A 44 11.79 -3.10 3.53
C ALA A 44 10.86 -3.23 2.32
N GLY A 45 10.05 -2.23 2.00
CA GLY A 45 9.13 -2.40 0.88
C GLY A 45 8.48 -1.13 0.38
N SER A 46 8.12 -1.14 -0.90
CA SER A 46 7.37 -0.08 -1.54
C SER A 46 5.99 -0.55 -1.93
N ALA A 47 5.00 0.33 -1.80
CA ALA A 47 3.68 0.11 -2.36
C ALA A 47 3.17 1.35 -3.09
N VAL A 48 2.55 1.13 -4.25
CA VAL A 48 1.86 2.13 -5.04
C VAL A 48 0.42 1.69 -5.19
N VAL A 49 -0.54 2.45 -4.68
CA VAL A 49 -1.96 2.07 -4.67
C VAL A 49 -2.88 3.21 -5.10
N ASN A 50 -4.11 2.90 -5.48
CA ASN A 50 -5.14 3.89 -5.81
C ASN A 50 -6.40 3.63 -4.97
N ALA A 51 -6.69 4.55 -4.05
CA ALA A 51 -7.80 4.45 -3.10
C ALA A 51 -8.83 5.57 -3.34
N THR A 52 -10.12 5.23 -3.36
CA THR A 52 -11.18 6.22 -3.62
C THR A 52 -12.00 6.59 -2.40
N ASP A 53 -11.96 5.82 -1.31
CA ASP A 53 -12.76 6.11 -0.10
C ASP A 53 -11.96 5.98 1.19
N THR A 54 -11.27 4.85 1.41
CA THR A 54 -10.47 4.61 2.62
C THR A 54 -9.12 4.03 2.30
N LEU A 55 -8.07 4.56 2.93
CA LEU A 55 -6.72 4.04 2.90
C LEU A 55 -6.23 3.79 4.33
N ARG A 56 -5.88 2.55 4.65
CA ARG A 56 -5.19 2.17 5.89
C ARG A 56 -3.81 1.63 5.57
N VAL A 57 -2.80 2.17 6.22
CA VAL A 57 -1.41 1.76 6.01
C VAL A 57 -0.72 1.53 7.34
N ALA A 58 -0.19 0.32 7.52
CA ALA A 58 0.66 -0.07 8.61
C ALA A 58 2.06 -0.42 8.08
N ILE A 59 3.11 0.22 8.61
CA ILE A 59 4.51 -0.01 8.22
C ILE A 59 5.32 -0.31 9.47
N THR A 60 6.04 -1.44 9.47
CA THR A 60 7.03 -1.80 10.48
C THR A 60 8.37 -2.03 9.78
N GLY A 61 9.34 -1.12 9.96
CA GLY A 61 10.65 -1.17 9.30
C GLY A 61 10.91 0.05 8.42
N ALA A 62 11.42 -0.17 7.21
CA ALA A 62 11.80 0.85 6.24
C ALA A 62 10.97 0.70 4.95
N GLY A 63 9.71 1.18 4.99
CA GLY A 63 8.79 1.06 3.87
C GLY A 63 8.19 2.38 3.40
N ASP A 64 7.93 2.49 2.10
CA ASP A 64 7.36 3.68 1.46
C ASP A 64 6.04 3.34 0.75
N VAL A 65 4.98 4.07 1.08
CA VAL A 65 3.70 3.94 0.37
C VAL A 65 3.39 5.21 -0.39
N THR A 66 3.20 5.09 -1.70
CA THR A 66 2.63 6.14 -2.54
C THR A 66 1.18 5.80 -2.83
N TYR A 67 0.27 6.73 -2.60
CA TYR A 67 -1.13 6.53 -2.93
C TYR A 67 -1.64 7.60 -3.89
N PHE A 68 -2.57 7.18 -4.74
CA PHE A 68 -3.33 8.00 -5.68
C PHE A 68 -4.81 7.99 -5.31
N GLY A 69 -5.58 8.84 -5.99
CA GLY A 69 -7.00 9.02 -5.72
C GLY A 69 -7.25 10.04 -4.62
N ASN A 70 -8.50 10.11 -4.16
CA ASN A 70 -8.93 11.06 -3.14
C ASN A 70 -9.73 10.34 -2.04
N PRO A 71 -9.09 9.46 -1.24
CA PRO A 71 -9.77 8.76 -0.16
C PRO A 71 -10.23 9.77 0.90
N LYS A 72 -11.45 9.59 1.41
CA LYS A 72 -12.02 10.41 2.49
C LYS A 72 -11.32 10.16 3.84
N THR A 73 -10.77 8.96 4.02
CA THR A 73 -10.12 8.55 5.26
C THR A 73 -8.74 7.98 4.97
N VAL A 74 -7.73 8.50 5.67
CA VAL A 74 -6.35 8.01 5.60
C VAL A 74 -5.85 7.72 7.02
N GLU A 75 -5.68 6.44 7.33
CA GLU A 75 -5.12 5.97 8.60
C GLU A 75 -3.68 5.50 8.36
N LYS A 76 -2.77 5.96 9.20
CA LYS A 76 -1.34 5.62 9.10
C LYS A 76 -0.75 5.23 10.43
N HIS A 77 -0.08 4.08 10.46
CA HIS A 77 0.71 3.62 11.58
C HIS A 77 2.09 3.22 11.09
N ILE A 78 3.11 3.96 11.49
CA ILE A 78 4.49 3.75 11.04
C ILE A 78 5.37 3.56 12.26
N THR A 79 6.06 2.42 12.31
CA THR A 79 7.10 2.10 13.29
C THR A 79 8.40 1.89 12.54
N GLY A 80 9.36 2.80 12.70
CA GLY A 80 10.64 2.77 11.99
C GLY A 80 10.83 3.95 11.04
N ALA A 81 11.51 3.71 9.92
CA ALA A 81 11.95 4.73 8.96
C ALA A 81 11.05 4.82 7.70
N GLY A 82 9.77 4.46 7.82
CA GLY A 82 8.83 4.46 6.70
C GLY A 82 8.16 5.80 6.40
N SER A 83 7.57 5.93 5.21
CA SER A 83 6.83 7.15 4.81
C SER A 83 5.60 6.85 3.96
N ILE A 84 4.65 7.79 3.95
CA ILE A 84 3.46 7.72 3.10
C ILE A 84 3.33 9.05 2.35
N ARG A 85 3.17 9.00 1.03
CA ARG A 85 3.06 10.16 0.13
C ARG A 85 1.83 10.07 -0.76
N HIS A 86 1.11 11.18 -0.88
CA HIS A 86 0.04 11.33 -1.86
C HIS A 86 0.62 11.82 -3.18
N LYS A 87 0.10 11.32 -4.32
CA LYS A 87 0.39 11.83 -5.66
C LYS A 87 -0.90 11.96 -6.47
N GLU A 88 -0.92 12.98 -7.32
CA GLU A 88 -1.98 13.25 -8.30
C GLU A 88 -1.87 12.34 -9.54
#